data_AF-A0A930DM40-F1
#
_entry.id   AF-A0A930DM40-F1
#
_cell.length_a   1.000
_cell.length_b   1.000
_cell.length_c   1.000
_cell.angle_alpha   90.00
_cell.angle_beta   90.00
_cell.angle_gamma   90.00
#
_symmetry.space_group_name_H-M   'P 1'
#
loop_
_entity.id
_entity.type
_entity.pdbx_description
1 polymer ?
#
loop_
_entity_poly.entity_id
_entity_poly.type
_entity_poly.pdbx_seq_one_letter_code
_entity_poly.pdbx_strand_id
1 'polypeptide(L)'
;SLPFLEKGDSFAVESGQRPAEKSLDETSLSSTFPCSQKQKSRPSIEEQLCEDLQVLTKEEEMEEFFYLGLRRTAGVSEIDFVKRFSIDMHKIFGAVLEKQCREGYLLHDNAHYRFTEVGMNLSNVLLAEFLL
;
A
#
# COMPACT_ATOMS: atom_id res chain seq x y z
N SER A 1 45.66 0.76 -49.56
CA SER A 1 44.41 0.84 -50.33
C SER A 1 43.48 1.87 -49.71
N LEU A 2 43.25 2.97 -50.39
CA LEU A 2 42.08 3.87 -50.23
C LEU A 2 41.44 3.94 -51.62
N PRO A 3 40.11 4.04 -51.77
CA PRO A 3 39.42 5.34 -51.57
C PRO A 3 37.96 5.17 -50.99
N PHE A 4 37.36 6.17 -50.31
CA PHE A 4 36.38 7.15 -50.87
C PHE A 4 34.96 6.53 -50.99
N LEU A 5 33.83 7.12 -50.57
CA LEU A 5 33.40 8.51 -50.59
C LEU A 5 32.06 8.68 -49.81
N GLU A 6 32.02 9.76 -49.03
CA GLU A 6 30.99 10.78 -48.71
C GLU A 6 29.44 10.62 -48.64
N LYS A 7 28.94 11.38 -47.62
CA LYS A 7 27.88 12.43 -47.58
C LYS A 7 26.40 12.09 -47.85
N GLY A 8 25.58 12.73 -47.00
CA GLY A 8 24.20 13.11 -47.33
C GLY A 8 23.47 13.76 -46.16
N ASP A 9 23.73 15.04 -45.89
CA ASP A 9 22.86 15.91 -45.10
C ASP A 9 21.47 16.02 -45.75
N SER A 10 20.40 16.14 -44.95
CA SER A 10 19.32 17.10 -45.23
C SER A 10 18.31 17.22 -44.09
N PHE A 11 18.29 18.42 -43.55
CA PHE A 11 17.28 19.06 -42.73
C PHE A 11 16.14 19.53 -43.65
N ALA A 12 14.88 19.27 -43.29
CA ALA A 12 13.75 20.06 -43.80
C ALA A 12 12.54 19.95 -42.85
N VAL A 13 12.26 21.06 -42.20
CA VAL A 13 10.97 21.41 -41.60
C VAL A 13 10.09 21.96 -42.73
N GLU A 14 8.85 21.49 -42.87
CA GLU A 14 7.79 22.35 -43.40
C GLU A 14 6.39 21.96 -42.89
N SER A 15 5.73 23.02 -42.42
CA SER A 15 4.35 23.27 -42.03
C SER A 15 3.26 22.88 -43.03
N GLY A 16 2.02 22.69 -42.56
CA GLY A 16 0.83 23.03 -43.37
C GLY A 16 -0.46 22.22 -43.15
N GLN A 17 -1.46 22.90 -42.58
CA GLN A 17 -2.92 22.80 -42.79
C GLN A 17 -3.75 21.50 -42.52
N ARG A 18 -4.77 21.68 -41.65
CA ARG A 18 -6.05 20.94 -41.56
C ARG A 18 -6.93 21.14 -42.81
N PRO A 19 -7.76 20.14 -43.16
CA PRO A 19 -9.16 20.37 -43.58
C PRO A 19 -10.13 19.47 -42.79
N ALA A 20 -11.17 19.99 -42.13
CA ALA A 20 -12.48 20.46 -42.62
C ALA A 20 -13.56 19.35 -42.61
N GLU A 21 -14.65 19.65 -41.91
CA GLU A 21 -15.83 18.83 -41.58
C GLU A 21 -16.64 18.38 -42.82
N LYS A 22 -17.36 17.25 -42.70
CA LYS A 22 -18.68 17.10 -43.31
C LYS A 22 -19.56 16.04 -42.62
N SER A 23 -20.83 16.41 -42.52
CA SER A 23 -21.96 15.90 -41.76
C SER A 23 -22.81 14.83 -42.48
N LEU A 24 -23.80 14.31 -41.73
CA LEU A 24 -25.05 13.58 -42.11
C LEU A 24 -24.89 12.04 -42.14
N ASP A 25 -25.75 11.22 -41.56
CA ASP A 25 -27.22 11.26 -41.55
C ASP A 25 -27.85 10.54 -40.32
N GLU A 26 -29.06 10.97 -40.00
CA GLU A 26 -29.96 10.65 -38.91
C GLU A 26 -30.86 9.42 -39.21
N THR A 27 -31.38 8.83 -38.12
CA THR A 27 -32.72 8.18 -38.01
C THR A 27 -32.97 6.82 -38.68
N SER A 28 -33.14 5.78 -37.84
CA SER A 28 -34.45 5.08 -37.76
C SER A 28 -34.61 4.07 -36.62
N LEU A 29 -35.62 4.37 -35.79
CA LEU A 29 -36.64 3.46 -35.27
C LEU A 29 -36.23 2.51 -34.13
N SER A 30 -36.45 2.91 -32.87
CA SER A 30 -37.69 2.72 -32.09
C SER A 30 -37.94 1.27 -31.62
N SER A 31 -37.78 1.05 -30.31
CA SER A 31 -38.76 0.26 -29.56
C SER A 31 -38.77 0.72 -28.10
N THR A 32 -39.91 1.25 -27.70
CA THR A 32 -40.25 1.61 -26.33
C THR A 32 -40.32 0.35 -25.49
N PHE A 33 -39.47 0.24 -24.48
CA PHE A 33 -39.66 -0.69 -23.36
C PHE A 33 -40.13 0.11 -22.14
N PRO A 34 -41.30 -0.19 -21.54
CA PRO A 34 -41.67 0.39 -20.27
C PRO A 34 -40.94 -0.40 -19.18
N CYS A 35 -40.01 0.23 -18.47
CA CYS A 35 -39.46 -0.36 -17.27
C CYS A 35 -39.46 0.68 -16.17
N SER A 36 -40.41 0.55 -15.25
CA SER A 36 -40.39 1.21 -13.94
C SER A 36 -39.14 0.76 -13.19
N GLN A 37 -38.03 1.43 -13.42
CA GLN A 37 -36.86 1.30 -12.57
C GLN A 37 -36.91 2.42 -11.55
N LYS A 38 -37.31 2.03 -10.33
CA LYS A 38 -37.14 2.78 -9.10
C LYS A 38 -35.81 3.53 -9.18
N GLN A 39 -35.88 4.85 -9.23
CA GLN A 39 -34.74 5.72 -9.03
C GLN A 39 -34.16 5.37 -7.65
N LYS A 40 -33.12 4.51 -7.62
CA LYS A 40 -32.26 4.47 -6.45
C LYS A 40 -31.50 5.79 -6.50
N SER A 41 -31.90 6.69 -5.62
CA SER A 41 -31.17 7.93 -5.33
C SER A 41 -29.68 7.60 -5.26
N ARG A 42 -28.87 8.35 -5.99
CA ARG A 42 -27.41 8.26 -5.87
C ARG A 42 -27.05 8.31 -4.39
N PRO A 43 -26.25 7.36 -3.87
CA PRO A 43 -25.83 7.42 -2.49
C PRO A 43 -25.15 8.77 -2.23
N SER A 44 -25.39 9.34 -1.05
CA SER A 44 -24.75 10.58 -0.64
C SER A 44 -23.23 10.40 -0.69
N ILE A 45 -22.47 11.48 -0.93
CA ILE A 45 -20.98 11.44 -0.87
C ILE A 45 -20.53 10.84 0.47
N GLU A 46 -21.30 11.05 1.54
CA GLU A 46 -21.06 10.50 2.88
C GLU A 46 -21.17 8.97 2.94
N GLU A 47 -22.05 8.34 2.15
CA GLU A 47 -22.19 6.87 2.09
C GLU A 47 -21.07 6.22 1.25
N GLN A 48 -20.41 6.99 0.40
CA GLN A 48 -19.28 6.54 -0.43
C GLN A 48 -17.92 6.70 0.26
N LEU A 49 -17.88 7.40 1.40
CA LEU A 49 -16.67 7.70 2.18
C LEU A 49 -16.64 6.99 3.54
N CYS A 50 -17.55 6.04 3.77
CA CYS A 50 -17.52 5.21 4.95
C CYS A 50 -16.52 4.08 4.71
N GLU A 51 -15.37 4.13 5.40
CA GLU A 51 -14.41 3.04 5.44
C GLU A 51 -14.99 1.87 6.25
N ASP A 52 -14.60 0.64 5.89
CA ASP A 52 -14.97 -0.57 6.65
C ASP A 52 -14.37 -0.47 8.06
N LEU A 53 -15.17 -0.03 9.03
CA LEU A 53 -14.75 0.06 10.43
C LEU A 53 -14.58 -1.35 11.01
N GLN A 54 -13.34 -1.78 11.17
CA GLN A 54 -12.99 -3.01 11.88
C GLN A 54 -12.75 -2.70 13.36
N VAL A 55 -13.49 -3.37 14.25
CA VAL A 55 -13.22 -3.35 15.68
C VAL A 55 -12.24 -4.47 15.98
N LEU A 56 -11.06 -4.13 16.49
CA LEU A 56 -10.03 -5.10 16.86
C LEU A 56 -10.28 -5.65 18.26
N THR A 57 -10.03 -6.93 18.41
CA THR A 57 -9.87 -7.60 19.71
C THR A 57 -8.59 -7.14 20.39
N LYS A 58 -8.45 -7.42 21.69
CA LYS A 58 -7.26 -7.01 22.44
C LYS A 58 -6.00 -7.68 21.91
N GLU A 59 -6.12 -8.94 21.49
CA GLU A 59 -5.07 -9.72 20.86
C GLU A 59 -4.64 -9.08 19.54
N GLU A 60 -5.58 -8.78 18.65
CA GLU A 60 -5.30 -8.10 17.36
C GLU A 60 -4.67 -6.71 17.56
N GLU A 61 -5.09 -5.94 18.56
CA GLU A 61 -4.45 -4.65 18.87
C GLU A 61 -2.99 -4.82 19.31
N MET A 62 -2.68 -5.87 20.07
CA MET A 62 -1.30 -6.16 20.49
C MET A 62 -0.46 -6.63 19.30
N GLU A 63 -1.00 -7.48 18.43
CA GLU A 63 -0.34 -7.90 17.19
C GLU A 63 -0.02 -6.70 16.30
N GLU A 64 -1.01 -5.83 16.05
CA GLU A 64 -0.85 -4.64 15.23
C GLU A 64 0.19 -3.68 15.82
N PHE A 65 0.24 -3.55 17.15
CA PHE A 65 1.27 -2.75 17.82
C PHE A 65 2.68 -3.23 17.47
N PHE A 66 2.91 -4.54 17.40
CA PHE A 66 4.20 -5.09 16.96
C PHE A 66 4.39 -4.96 15.45
N TYR A 67 3.35 -5.28 14.67
CA TYR A 67 3.42 -5.27 13.21
C TYR A 67 3.76 -3.89 12.65
N LEU A 68 3.13 -2.85 13.20
CA LEU A 68 3.38 -1.46 12.84
C LEU A 68 4.60 -0.90 13.57
N GLY A 69 4.75 -1.22 14.85
CA GLY A 69 5.83 -0.69 15.69
C GLY A 69 7.21 -1.11 15.20
N LEU A 70 7.41 -2.39 14.90
CA LEU A 70 8.70 -2.90 14.44
C LEU A 70 9.07 -2.40 13.03
N ARG A 71 8.10 -1.99 12.21
CA ARG A 71 8.37 -1.32 10.92
C ARG A 71 8.87 0.11 11.09
N ARG A 72 8.69 0.73 12.25
CA ARG A 72 9.29 2.03 12.56
C ARG A 72 10.77 1.82 12.88
N THR A 73 11.60 2.76 12.45
CA THR A 73 13.05 2.73 12.77
C THR A 73 13.32 2.76 14.27
N ALA A 74 12.47 3.42 15.05
CA ALA A 74 12.53 3.41 16.52
C ALA A 74 12.14 2.05 17.13
N GLY A 75 11.38 1.24 16.40
CA GLY A 75 10.88 -0.04 16.87
C GLY A 75 9.74 0.08 17.89
N VAL A 76 9.70 -0.90 18.78
CA VAL A 76 8.68 -1.07 19.82
C VAL A 76 9.28 -0.79 21.20
N SER A 77 8.61 0.07 21.97
CA SER A 77 8.93 0.41 23.35
C SER A 77 8.19 -0.51 24.32
N GLU A 78 8.92 -1.11 25.27
CA GLU A 78 8.32 -1.87 26.37
C GLU A 78 7.44 -1.00 27.27
N ILE A 79 7.89 0.23 27.53
CA ILE A 79 7.22 1.16 28.42
C ILE A 79 5.86 1.57 27.82
N ASP A 80 5.84 1.86 26.51
CA ASP A 80 4.61 2.24 25.83
C ASP A 80 3.64 1.05 25.72
N PHE A 81 4.17 -0.16 25.52
CA PHE A 81 3.35 -1.37 25.52
C PHE A 81 2.65 -1.58 26.86
N VAL A 82 3.41 -1.54 27.96
CA VAL A 82 2.84 -1.68 29.31
C VAL A 82 1.83 -0.56 29.60
N LYS A 83 2.13 0.67 29.21
CA LYS A 83 1.22 1.81 29.36
C LYS A 83 -0.10 1.61 28.60
N ARG A 84 -0.05 1.00 27.42
CA ARG A 84 -1.23 0.80 26.57
C ARG A 84 -2.06 -0.41 27.00
N PHE A 85 -1.43 -1.54 27.28
CA PHE A 85 -2.11 -2.82 27.48
C PHE A 85 -2.16 -3.30 28.93
N SER A 86 -1.39 -2.64 29.82
CA SER A 86 -1.21 -3.01 31.24
C SER A 86 -0.72 -4.44 31.44
N ILE A 87 -0.01 -4.98 30.44
CA ILE A 87 0.56 -6.33 30.41
C ILE A 87 2.01 -6.19 29.98
N ASP A 88 2.86 -7.06 30.52
CA ASP A 88 4.25 -7.20 30.08
C ASP A 88 4.30 -7.97 28.75
N MET A 89 4.92 -7.38 27.73
CA MET A 89 5.04 -8.02 26.41
C MET A 89 5.78 -9.35 26.45
N HIS A 90 6.69 -9.56 27.40
CA HIS A 90 7.43 -10.81 27.53
C HIS A 90 6.53 -12.00 27.87
N LYS A 91 5.36 -11.76 28.48
CA LYS A 91 4.38 -12.82 28.76
C LYS A 91 3.71 -13.37 27.51
N ILE A 92 3.61 -12.55 26.46
CA ILE A 92 2.91 -12.89 25.23
C ILE A 92 3.92 -13.21 24.12
N PHE A 93 4.90 -12.33 23.92
CA PHE A 93 5.85 -12.38 22.81
C PHE A 93 7.28 -12.75 23.23
N GLY A 94 7.54 -13.04 24.51
CA GLY A 94 8.89 -13.26 25.03
C GLY A 94 9.67 -14.33 24.26
N ALA A 95 9.04 -15.46 23.95
CA ALA A 95 9.68 -16.54 23.20
C ALA A 95 10.11 -16.11 21.78
N VAL A 96 9.27 -15.33 21.10
CA VAL A 96 9.54 -14.82 19.73
C VAL A 96 10.63 -13.75 19.78
N LEU A 97 10.54 -12.81 20.74
CA LEU A 97 11.54 -11.76 20.95
C LEU A 97 12.92 -12.34 21.25
N GLU A 98 13.01 -13.29 22.18
CA GLU A 98 14.26 -13.95 22.53
C GLU A 98 14.86 -14.72 21.35
N LYS A 99 14.02 -15.45 20.59
CA LYS A 99 14.44 -16.16 19.39
C LYS A 99 15.02 -15.19 18.35
N GLN A 100 14.30 -14.14 18.01
CA GLN A 100 14.73 -13.19 16.98
C GLN A 100 15.92 -12.33 17.40
N CYS A 101 16.08 -12.04 18.70
CA CYS A 101 17.29 -11.41 19.22
C CYS A 101 18.49 -12.35 19.12
N ARG A 102 18.33 -13.62 19.48
CA ARG A 102 19.39 -14.63 19.38
C ARG A 102 19.82 -14.88 17.93
N GLU A 103 18.88 -14.83 17.00
CA GLU A 103 19.15 -14.97 15.55
C GLU A 103 19.70 -13.69 14.91
N GLY A 104 19.75 -12.58 15.65
CA GLY A 104 20.33 -11.30 15.20
C GLY A 104 19.42 -10.46 14.31
N TYR A 105 18.12 -10.76 14.27
CA TYR A 105 17.13 -9.97 13.54
C TYR A 105 16.60 -8.80 14.32
N LEU A 106 16.48 -8.95 15.64
CA LEU A 106 16.14 -7.87 16.55
C LEU A 106 17.33 -7.46 17.39
N LEU A 107 17.38 -6.18 17.70
CA LEU A 107 18.25 -5.62 18.71
C LEU A 107 17.39 -5.08 19.85
N HIS A 108 17.78 -5.42 21.07
CA HIS A 108 17.19 -4.91 22.29
C HIS A 108 18.15 -3.93 22.96
N ASP A 109 17.70 -2.70 23.16
CA ASP A 109 18.51 -1.63 23.76
C ASP A 109 17.59 -0.55 24.34
N ASN A 110 17.91 -0.04 25.53
CA ASN A 110 17.13 0.98 26.25
C ASN A 110 15.61 0.70 26.29
N ALA A 111 15.23 -0.55 26.62
CA ALA A 111 13.84 -1.01 26.67
C ALA A 111 13.07 -0.88 25.34
N HIS A 112 13.80 -0.92 24.21
CA HIS A 112 13.25 -0.91 22.86
C HIS A 112 13.72 -2.10 22.05
N TYR A 113 12.80 -2.69 21.30
CA TYR A 113 13.05 -3.70 20.30
C TYR A 113 12.99 -3.08 18.90
N ARG A 114 14.06 -3.21 18.13
CA ARG A 114 14.12 -2.72 16.73
C ARG A 114 14.74 -3.76 15.82
N PHE A 115 14.35 -3.77 14.54
CA PHE A 115 15.02 -4.60 13.56
C PHE A 115 16.48 -4.15 13.37
N THR A 116 17.35 -5.14 13.16
CA THR A 116 18.67 -4.93 12.56
C THR A 116 18.49 -4.69 11.06
N GLU A 117 19.56 -4.32 10.35
CA GLU A 117 19.51 -4.18 8.89
C GLU A 117 19.05 -5.49 8.21
N VAL A 118 19.56 -6.63 8.67
CA VAL A 118 19.16 -7.96 8.18
C VAL A 118 17.70 -8.25 8.55
N GLY A 119 17.28 -7.96 9.79
CA GLY A 119 15.90 -8.12 10.22
C GLY A 119 14.92 -7.28 9.37
N MET A 120 15.31 -6.06 9.00
CA MET A 120 14.49 -5.18 8.18
C MET A 120 14.30 -5.72 6.77
N ASN A 121 15.34 -6.31 6.16
CA ASN A 121 15.25 -6.94 4.84
C ASN A 121 14.32 -8.17 4.84
N LEU A 122 14.18 -8.83 5.99
CA LEU A 122 13.34 -10.03 6.15
C LEU A 122 12.05 -9.75 6.93
N SER A 123 11.71 -8.48 7.18
CA SER A 123 10.67 -8.08 8.13
C SER A 123 9.31 -8.69 7.78
N ASN A 124 8.99 -8.79 6.48
CA ASN A 124 7.72 -9.36 6.02
C ASN A 124 7.50 -10.80 6.51
N VAL A 125 8.57 -11.59 6.63
CA VAL A 125 8.50 -12.98 7.11
C VAL A 125 8.57 -13.01 8.64
N LEU A 126 9.47 -12.23 9.24
CA LEU A 126 9.67 -12.21 10.69
C LEU A 126 8.46 -11.69 11.47
N LEU A 127 7.72 -10.75 10.87
CA LEU A 127 6.50 -10.21 11.46
C LEU A 127 5.38 -11.25 11.58
N ALA A 128 5.36 -12.28 10.73
CA ALA A 128 4.36 -13.34 10.82
C ALA A 128 4.49 -14.19 12.10
N GLU A 129 5.66 -14.18 12.74
CA GLU A 129 5.86 -14.88 14.03
C GLU A 129 5.19 -14.15 15.20
N PHE A 130 4.73 -12.91 15.01
CA PHE A 130 4.03 -12.12 16.03
C PHE A 130 2.50 -12.21 15.94
N LEU A 131 1.96 -13.01 15.03
CA LEU A 131 0.53 -13.29 14.93
C LEU A 131 0.16 -14.38 15.96
N LEU A 132 -0.83 -14.12 16.82
CA LEU A 132 -1.23 -15.00 17.94
C LEU A 132 -2.27 -16.03 17.53
#